data_AF-A0A401Y531-F1
#
_entry.id   AF-A0A401Y531-F1
#
_cell.length_a   1.000
_cell.length_b   1.000
_cell.length_c   1.000
_cell.angle_alpha   90.00
_cell.angle_beta   90.00
_cell.angle_gamma   90.00
#
_symmetry.space_group_name_H-M   'P 1'
#
loop_
_entity.id
_entity.type
_entity.pdbx_description
1 polymer ?
#
loop_
_entity_poly.entity_id
_entity_poly.type
_entity_poly.pdbx_seq_one_letter_code
_entity_poly.pdbx_strand_id
1 'polypeptide(L)'
;MSEEQLAALRADMREALAEMQQVSDELRAQSASLLAEVEIERAQLRAAREQAEAEYAEQARDGEAGRAREELQRRIDEEETTWRAVMSGEDQHWSAVEVREEIVGDARTEVDRLEVDDPEMARRYREHATLREGDRIGEWTP
;
A
#
# COMPACT_ATOMS: atom_id res chain seq x y z
N MET A 1 11.47 58.13 7.36
CA MET A 1 10.59 57.27 8.17
C MET A 1 10.48 57.89 9.55
N SER A 2 9.27 58.14 10.04
CA SER A 2 9.06 58.64 11.41
C SER A 2 9.25 57.50 12.43
N GLU A 3 9.50 57.85 13.69
CA GLU A 3 9.55 56.87 14.79
C GLU A 3 8.23 56.10 14.92
N GLU A 4 7.11 56.75 14.62
CA GLU A 4 5.77 56.14 14.60
C GLU A 4 5.65 55.07 13.51
N GLN A 5 6.19 55.31 12.31
CA GLN A 5 6.23 54.32 11.22
C GLN A 5 7.13 53.11 11.58
N LEU A 6 8.23 53.34 12.30
CA LEU A 6 9.09 52.25 12.80
C LEU A 6 8.39 51.43 13.89
N ALA A 7 7.63 52.08 14.78
CA ALA A 7 6.89 51.40 15.84
C ALA A 7 5.76 50.53 15.27
N ALA A 8 5.01 51.05 14.30
CA ALA A 8 3.97 50.31 13.58
C ALA A 8 4.54 49.08 12.86
N LEU A 9 5.61 49.26 12.07
CA LEU A 9 6.24 48.14 11.35
C LEU A 9 6.75 47.03 12.30
N ARG A 10 7.27 47.40 13.47
CA ARG A 10 7.69 46.43 14.51
C ARG A 10 6.53 45.73 15.20
N ALA A 11 5.35 46.35 15.24
CA ALA A 11 4.15 45.72 15.76
C ALA A 11 3.64 44.70 14.73
N ASP A 12 3.49 45.10 13.47
CA ASP A 12 3.06 44.24 12.37
C ASP A 12 3.98 43.02 12.22
N MET A 13 5.31 43.22 12.29
CA MET A 13 6.27 42.12 12.21
C MET A 13 6.15 41.15 13.40
N ARG A 14 5.81 41.62 14.60
CA ARG A 14 5.60 40.75 15.77
C ARG A 14 4.31 39.96 15.65
N GLU A 15 3.25 40.57 15.13
CA GLU A 15 1.98 39.90 14.86
C GLU A 15 2.16 38.81 13.80
N ALA A 16 2.79 39.13 12.66
CA ALA A 16 3.07 38.15 11.62
C ALA A 16 3.93 36.97 12.12
N LEU A 17 4.93 37.22 12.96
CA LEU A 17 5.75 36.15 13.56
C LEU A 17 4.93 35.28 14.53
N ALA A 18 4.01 35.87 15.29
CA ALA A 18 3.12 35.13 16.18
C ALA A 18 2.16 34.24 15.39
N GLU A 19 1.57 34.76 14.30
CA GLU A 19 0.73 33.98 13.39
C GLU A 19 1.49 32.83 12.74
N MET A 20 2.70 33.09 12.23
CA MET A 20 3.55 32.04 11.64
C MET A 20 3.90 30.95 12.65
N GLN A 21 4.19 31.33 13.91
CA GLN A 21 4.46 30.37 14.96
C GLN A 21 3.22 29.51 15.25
N GLN A 22 2.05 30.13 15.35
CA GLN A 22 0.78 29.41 15.57
C GLN A 22 0.49 28.41 14.44
N VAL A 23 0.62 28.84 13.17
CA VAL A 23 0.41 27.97 12.01
C VAL A 23 1.44 26.83 11.99
N SER A 24 2.70 27.10 12.32
CA SER A 24 3.73 26.07 12.38
C SER A 24 3.44 25.03 13.47
N ASP A 25 2.93 25.45 14.62
CA ASP A 25 2.64 24.53 15.72
C ASP A 25 1.38 23.70 15.43
N GLU A 26 0.37 24.29 14.80
CA GLU A 26 -0.79 23.57 14.29
C GLU A 26 -0.39 22.52 13.25
N LEU A 27 0.45 22.89 12.28
CA LEU A 27 0.92 21.96 11.25
C LEU A 27 1.72 20.80 11.85
N ARG A 28 2.56 21.07 12.86
CA ARG A 28 3.29 20.02 13.58
C ARG A 28 2.34 19.08 14.32
N ALA A 29 1.33 19.62 14.98
CA ALA A 29 0.33 18.81 15.68
C ALA A 29 -0.47 17.93 14.71
N GLN A 30 -0.91 18.49 13.57
CA GLN A 30 -1.61 17.76 12.53
C GLN A 30 -0.71 16.67 11.92
N SER A 31 0.54 16.99 11.60
CA SER A 31 1.50 16.02 11.06
C SER A 31 1.76 14.87 12.05
N ALA A 32 1.89 15.17 13.35
CA ALA A 32 2.07 14.14 14.37
C ALA A 32 0.82 13.23 14.48
N SER A 33 -0.39 13.80 14.40
CA SER A 33 -1.64 13.03 14.39
C SER A 33 -1.70 12.09 13.19
N LEU A 34 -1.45 12.60 11.99
CA LEU A 34 -1.47 11.80 10.76
C LEU A 34 -0.44 10.68 10.77
N LEU A 35 0.77 10.94 11.29
CA LEU A 35 1.78 9.89 11.43
C LEU A 35 1.36 8.80 12.42
N ALA A 36 0.69 9.17 13.51
CA ALA A 36 0.15 8.19 14.46
C ALA A 36 -0.97 7.35 13.85
N GLU A 37 -1.87 7.98 13.09
CA GLU A 37 -2.94 7.29 12.35
C GLU A 37 -2.37 6.29 11.34
N VAL A 38 -1.38 6.71 10.54
CA VAL A 38 -0.70 5.83 9.58
C VAL A 38 -0.05 4.63 10.27
N GLU A 39 0.55 4.80 11.45
CA GLU A 39 1.16 3.67 12.16
C GLU A 39 0.11 2.70 12.71
N ILE A 40 -1.03 3.22 13.18
CA ILE A 40 -2.17 2.39 13.59
C ILE A 40 -2.70 1.60 12.40
N GLU A 41 -2.94 2.24 11.26
CA GLU A 41 -3.41 1.57 10.05
C GLU A 41 -2.42 0.51 9.57
N ARG A 42 -1.10 0.77 9.64
CA ARG A 42 -0.06 -0.22 9.32
C ARG A 42 -0.07 -1.41 10.26
N ALA A 43 -0.29 -1.19 11.55
CA ALA A 43 -0.41 -2.28 12.51
C ALA A 43 -1.66 -3.13 12.24
N GLN A 44 -2.79 -2.48 11.96
CA GLN A 44 -4.04 -3.16 11.60
C GLN A 44 -3.91 -3.95 10.30
N LEU A 45 -3.28 -3.38 9.27
CA LEU A 45 -3.05 -4.06 8.00
C LEU A 45 -2.14 -5.28 8.18
N ARG A 46 -1.09 -5.19 9.01
CA ARG A 46 -0.24 -6.34 9.35
C ARG A 46 -1.04 -7.45 10.03
N ALA A 47 -1.82 -7.12 11.06
CA ALA A 47 -2.63 -8.09 11.77
C ALA A 47 -3.69 -8.75 10.86
N ALA A 48 -4.38 -7.96 10.03
CA ALA A 48 -5.37 -8.46 9.09
C ALA A 48 -4.73 -9.39 8.04
N ARG A 49 -3.53 -9.05 7.57
CA ARG A 49 -2.77 -9.90 6.65
C ARG A 49 -2.37 -11.23 7.31
N GLU A 50 -1.82 -11.19 8.51
CA GLU A 50 -1.43 -12.40 9.26
C GLU A 50 -2.64 -13.32 9.49
N GLN A 51 -3.79 -12.74 9.85
CA GLN A 51 -5.04 -13.49 10.01
C GLN A 51 -5.49 -14.13 8.69
N ALA A 52 -5.51 -13.36 7.59
CA ALA A 52 -5.92 -13.87 6.28
C ALA A 52 -4.98 -14.97 5.77
N GLU A 53 -3.67 -14.85 5.99
CA GLU A 53 -2.69 -15.89 5.65
C GLU A 53 -2.93 -17.17 6.47
N ALA A 54 -3.27 -17.05 7.76
CA ALA A 54 -3.58 -18.19 8.62
C ALA A 54 -4.87 -18.90 8.19
N GLU A 55 -5.95 -18.14 7.95
CA GLU A 55 -7.24 -18.67 7.49
C GLU A 55 -7.10 -19.36 6.13
N TYR A 56 -6.33 -18.76 5.21
CA TYR A 56 -6.05 -19.37 3.90
C TYR A 56 -5.31 -20.69 4.04
N ALA A 57 -4.27 -20.74 4.88
CA ALA A 57 -3.49 -21.96 5.09
C ALA A 57 -4.34 -23.08 5.71
N GLU A 58 -5.26 -22.75 6.62
CA GLU A 58 -6.23 -23.69 7.19
C GLU A 58 -7.18 -24.23 6.12
N GLN A 59 -7.85 -23.36 5.36
CA GLN A 59 -8.76 -23.77 4.27
C GLN A 59 -8.07 -24.60 3.19
N ALA A 60 -6.80 -24.30 2.90
CA ALA A 60 -6.00 -25.08 1.97
C ALA A 60 -5.69 -26.48 2.52
N ARG A 61 -5.30 -26.61 3.79
CA ARG A 61 -5.04 -27.91 4.43
C ARG A 61 -6.28 -28.79 4.53
N ASP A 62 -7.44 -28.17 4.74
CA ASP A 62 -8.72 -28.88 4.81
C ASP A 62 -9.30 -29.21 3.42
N GLY A 63 -8.61 -28.80 2.35
CA GLY A 63 -9.01 -29.04 0.96
C GLY A 63 -10.19 -28.17 0.49
N GLU A 64 -10.70 -27.28 1.33
CA GLU A 64 -11.81 -26.37 1.01
C GLU A 64 -11.43 -25.35 -0.07
N ALA A 65 -10.15 -24.99 -0.14
CA ALA A 65 -9.62 -24.10 -1.17
C ALA A 65 -9.34 -24.82 -2.51
N GLY A 66 -9.60 -26.12 -2.60
CA GLY A 66 -9.40 -26.92 -3.81
C GLY A 66 -8.03 -27.58 -3.89
N ARG A 67 -7.93 -28.59 -4.77
CA ARG A 67 -6.80 -29.54 -4.82
C ARG A 67 -5.44 -28.89 -5.09
N ALA A 68 -5.40 -27.87 -5.94
CA ALA A 68 -4.15 -27.16 -6.24
C ALA A 68 -3.62 -26.42 -5.01
N ARG A 69 -4.50 -25.76 -4.26
CA ARG A 69 -4.14 -25.01 -3.06
C ARG A 69 -3.75 -25.94 -1.91
N GLU A 70 -4.44 -27.06 -1.74
CA GLU A 70 -4.08 -28.11 -0.78
C GLU A 70 -2.67 -28.64 -1.04
N GLU A 71 -2.39 -29.06 -2.28
CA GLU A 71 -1.07 -29.59 -2.64
C GLU A 71 0.03 -28.51 -2.54
N LEU A 72 -0.26 -27.27 -2.92
CA LEU A 72 0.69 -26.18 -2.76
C LEU A 72 0.99 -25.92 -1.27
N GLN A 73 -0.03 -25.88 -0.42
CA GLN A 73 0.13 -25.65 1.01
C GLN A 73 0.94 -26.77 1.67
N ARG A 74 0.67 -28.04 1.31
CA ARG A 74 1.49 -29.18 1.75
C ARG A 74 2.97 -28.99 1.41
N ARG A 75 3.27 -28.59 0.17
CA ARG A 75 4.65 -28.35 -0.29
C ARG A 75 5.31 -27.16 0.41
N ILE A 76 4.54 -26.12 0.75
CA ILE A 76 5.04 -24.99 1.55
C ILE A 76 5.32 -25.44 2.99
N ASP A 77 4.43 -26.23 3.60
CA ASP A 77 4.59 -26.76 4.96
C ASP A 77 5.80 -27.71 5.07
N GLU A 78 6.14 -28.42 3.98
CA GLU A 78 7.32 -29.28 3.86
C GLU A 78 8.60 -28.54 3.41
N GLU A 79 8.55 -27.21 3.30
CA GLU A 79 9.65 -26.34 2.85
C GLU A 79 10.19 -26.67 1.43
N GLU A 80 9.40 -27.37 0.61
CA GLU A 80 9.77 -27.68 -0.79
C GLU A 80 9.63 -26.47 -1.73
N THR A 81 8.81 -25.49 -1.35
CA THR A 81 8.58 -24.25 -2.11
C THR A 81 8.18 -23.10 -1.19
N THR A 82 8.06 -21.90 -1.77
CA THR A 82 7.58 -20.70 -1.04
C THR A 82 6.64 -19.90 -1.93
N TRP A 83 5.77 -19.08 -1.32
CA TRP A 83 4.95 -18.11 -2.05
C TRP A 83 5.77 -17.20 -2.98
N ARG A 84 7.01 -16.85 -2.59
CA ARG A 84 7.92 -16.09 -3.46
C ARG A 84 8.30 -16.88 -4.71
N ALA A 85 8.64 -18.16 -4.58
CA ALA A 85 8.98 -19.02 -5.71
C ALA A 85 7.78 -19.24 -6.64
N VAL A 86 6.58 -19.41 -6.07
CA VAL A 86 5.32 -19.49 -6.82
C VAL A 86 5.08 -18.22 -7.62
N MET A 87 5.07 -17.05 -6.97
CA MET A 87 4.69 -15.78 -7.61
C MET A 87 5.74 -15.27 -8.60
N SER A 88 7.02 -15.59 -8.41
CA SER A 88 8.08 -15.25 -9.36
C SER A 88 8.13 -16.19 -10.58
N GLY A 89 7.41 -17.32 -10.55
CA GLY A 89 7.44 -18.33 -11.59
C GLY A 89 8.64 -19.28 -11.52
N GLU A 90 9.40 -19.24 -10.42
CA GLU A 90 10.49 -20.20 -10.16
C GLU A 90 9.93 -21.60 -9.88
N ASP A 91 8.82 -21.70 -9.14
CA ASP A 91 8.12 -22.96 -8.94
C ASP A 91 7.18 -23.26 -10.12
N GLN A 92 7.54 -24.32 -10.85
CA GLN A 92 6.85 -24.78 -12.06
C GLN A 92 6.03 -26.06 -11.84
N HIS A 93 5.87 -26.47 -10.59
CA HIS A 93 4.95 -27.55 -10.26
C HIS A 93 3.52 -27.15 -10.61
N TRP A 94 2.70 -28.12 -11.05
CA TRP A 94 1.34 -27.87 -11.54
C TRP A 94 0.49 -27.08 -10.53
N SER A 95 0.61 -27.39 -9.23
CA SER A 95 -0.14 -26.68 -8.18
C SER A 95 0.27 -25.21 -8.05
N ALA A 96 1.55 -24.88 -8.25
CA ALA A 96 2.03 -23.50 -8.23
C ALA A 96 1.57 -22.72 -9.47
N VAL A 97 1.54 -23.35 -10.64
CA VAL A 97 1.06 -22.75 -11.87
C VAL A 97 -0.43 -22.44 -11.77
N GLU A 98 -1.25 -23.42 -11.37
CA GLU A 98 -2.71 -23.25 -11.26
C GLU A 98 -3.07 -22.16 -10.25
N VAL A 99 -2.47 -22.17 -9.05
CA VAL A 99 -2.74 -21.15 -8.04
C VAL A 99 -2.30 -19.75 -8.50
N ARG A 100 -1.17 -19.65 -9.20
CA ARG A 100 -0.72 -18.37 -9.75
C ARG A 100 -1.67 -17.84 -10.83
N GLU A 101 -2.15 -18.70 -11.73
CA GLU A 101 -3.12 -18.34 -12.75
C GLU A 101 -4.45 -17.89 -12.13
N GLU A 102 -4.92 -18.58 -11.10
CA GLU A 102 -6.11 -18.20 -10.33
C GLU A 102 -5.95 -16.80 -9.71
N ILE A 103 -4.84 -16.55 -9.01
CA ILE A 103 -4.56 -15.24 -8.39
C ILE A 103 -4.50 -14.12 -9.44
N VAL A 104 -3.86 -14.36 -10.58
CA VAL A 104 -3.78 -13.39 -11.67
C VAL A 104 -5.16 -13.12 -12.27
N GLY A 105 -5.98 -14.17 -12.42
CA GLY A 105 -7.36 -14.07 -12.90
C GLY A 105 -8.27 -13.27 -11.96
N ASP A 106 -8.20 -13.55 -10.65
CA ASP A 106 -8.94 -12.84 -9.62
C ASP A 106 -8.54 -11.36 -9.57
N ALA A 107 -7.24 -11.08 -9.58
CA ALA A 107 -6.72 -9.71 -9.61
C ALA A 107 -7.20 -8.94 -10.84
N ARG A 108 -7.23 -9.59 -12.02
CA ARG A 108 -7.72 -8.96 -13.25
C ARG A 108 -9.22 -8.67 -13.17
N THR A 109 -9.98 -9.61 -12.62
CA THR A 109 -11.43 -9.46 -12.46
C THR A 109 -11.78 -8.31 -11.52
N GLU A 110 -11.06 -8.16 -10.42
CA GLU A 110 -11.27 -7.05 -9.49
C GLU A 110 -10.87 -5.70 -10.11
N VAL A 111 -9.79 -5.66 -10.89
CA VAL A 111 -9.45 -4.47 -11.68
C VAL A 111 -10.56 -4.13 -12.66
N ASP A 112 -11.05 -5.09 -13.44
CA ASP A 112 -12.12 -4.86 -14.41
C ASP A 112 -13.42 -4.40 -13.71
N ARG A 113 -13.72 -4.93 -12.51
CA ARG A 113 -14.84 -4.49 -11.67
C ARG A 113 -14.68 -3.05 -11.22
N LEU A 114 -13.51 -2.69 -10.69
CA LEU A 114 -13.19 -1.32 -10.28
C LEU A 114 -13.27 -0.33 -11.45
N GLU A 115 -12.86 -0.76 -12.66
CA GLU A 115 -12.96 0.07 -13.85
C GLU A 115 -14.40 0.39 -14.27
N VAL A 116 -15.33 -0.54 -14.01
CA VAL A 116 -16.76 -0.36 -14.26
C VAL A 116 -17.42 0.48 -13.17
N ASP A 117 -17.11 0.19 -11.91
CA ASP A 117 -17.77 0.79 -10.75
C ASP A 117 -17.28 2.23 -10.47
N ASP A 118 -16.01 2.54 -10.76
CA ASP A 118 -15.43 3.88 -10.62
C ASP A 118 -14.57 4.28 -11.85
N PRO A 119 -15.22 4.80 -12.91
CA PRO A 119 -14.53 5.22 -14.12
C PRO A 119 -13.53 6.35 -13.90
N GLU A 120 -13.69 7.16 -12.84
CA GLU A 120 -12.80 8.28 -12.53
C GLU A 120 -11.50 7.78 -11.88
N MET A 121 -11.61 6.84 -10.94
CA MET A 121 -10.46 6.14 -10.36
C MET A 121 -9.71 5.36 -11.43
N ALA A 122 -10.41 4.65 -12.32
CA ALA A 122 -9.82 3.92 -13.45
C ALA A 122 -9.03 4.82 -14.39
N ARG A 123 -9.54 6.03 -14.66
CA ARG A 123 -8.82 7.03 -15.45
C ARG A 123 -7.54 7.48 -14.74
N ARG A 124 -7.63 7.85 -13.46
CA ARG A 124 -6.47 8.25 -12.65
C ARG A 124 -5.42 7.13 -12.56
N TYR A 125 -5.85 5.89 -12.35
CA TYR A 125 -4.95 4.73 -12.30
C TYR A 125 -4.20 4.53 -13.61
N ARG A 126 -4.89 4.61 -14.77
CA ARG A 126 -4.26 4.54 -16.09
C ARG A 126 -3.26 5.67 -16.32
N GLU A 127 -3.62 6.91 -15.97
CA GLU A 127 -2.73 8.06 -16.04
C GLU A 127 -1.45 7.84 -15.19
N HIS A 128 -1.58 7.33 -13.97
CA HIS A 128 -0.44 7.02 -13.09
C HIS A 128 0.37 5.79 -13.53
N ALA A 129 -0.25 4.75 -14.10
CA ALA A 129 0.45 3.59 -14.63
C ALA A 129 1.33 3.98 -15.83
N THR A 130 0.84 4.87 -16.68
CA THR A 130 1.58 5.37 -17.85
C THR A 130 2.79 6.21 -17.43
N LEU A 131 2.68 6.97 -16.34
CA LEU A 131 3.82 7.71 -15.75
C LEU A 131 4.92 6.77 -15.23
N ARG A 132 4.56 5.62 -14.65
CA ARG A 132 5.54 4.61 -14.20
C ARG A 132 6.22 3.85 -15.34
N GLU A 133 5.56 3.71 -16.48
CA GLU A 133 6.13 3.03 -17.66
C GLU A 133 7.07 3.96 -18.46
N GLY A 134 6.84 5.28 -18.38
CA GLY A 134 7.71 6.31 -18.96
C GLY A 134 8.94 6.66 -18.12
N ASP A 135 8.87 6.49 -16.81
CA ASP A 135 10.00 6.65 -15.90
C ASP A 135 10.74 5.31 -15.73
N ARG A 136 11.93 5.20 -16.35
CA ARG A 136 13.01 4.39 -15.78
C ARG A 136 13.36 4.98 -14.41
N ILE A 137 12.56 4.66 -13.39
CA ILE A 137 12.95 4.90 -12.00
C ILE A 137 14.17 4.01 -11.77
N GLY A 138 15.31 4.67 -11.59
CA GLY A 138 16.63 4.06 -11.57
C GLY A 138 16.73 2.88 -10.62
N GLU A 139 17.48 1.88 -11.08
CA GLU A 139 18.24 0.92 -10.28
C GLU A 139 17.57 0.51 -8.96
N TRP A 140 16.65 -0.46 -9.05
CA TRP A 140 16.44 -1.35 -7.92
C TRP A 140 17.73 -2.15 -7.71
N THR A 141 18.57 -1.66 -6.80
CA THR A 141 19.75 -2.37 -6.31
C THR A 141 19.30 -3.13 -5.05
N PRO A 142 19.54 -4.46 -4.95
CA PRO A 142 19.16 -5.25 -3.79
C PRO A 142 19.84 -4.78 -2.49
#